data_AF-A0A101VDB9-F1
#
_entry.id   AF-A0A101VDB9-F1
#
_cell.length_a   1.000
_cell.length_b   1.000
_cell.length_c   1.000
_cell.angle_alpha   90.00
_cell.angle_beta   90.00
_cell.angle_gamma   90.00
#
_symmetry.space_group_name_H-M   'P 1'
#
loop_
_entity.id
_entity.type
_entity.pdbx_description
1 polymer ?
#
loop_
_entity_poly.entity_id
_entity_poly.type
_entity_poly.pdbx_seq_one_letter_code
_entity_poly.pdbx_strand_id
1 'polypeptide(L)' 'MNQPPLDLLLQKVDNKYSLVVKASKRARRITAGEIMDLNGLAIKGKPVTLALFELANKDTYKTVEEILIENGDKWNEVKE' A
#
# COMPACT_ATOMS: atom_id res chain seq x y z
N MET A 1 -8.32 -19.91 -6.92
CA MET A 1 -7.67 -19.93 -5.59
C MET A 1 -7.55 -18.49 -5.11
N ASN A 2 -7.96 -18.17 -3.88
CA ASN A 2 -7.90 -16.80 -3.35
C ASN A 2 -6.45 -16.49 -2.96
N GLN A 3 -5.82 -15.57 -3.69
CA GLN A 3 -4.48 -15.08 -3.42
C GLN A 3 -4.56 -13.71 -2.74
N PRO A 4 -3.59 -13.37 -1.87
CA PRO A 4 -2.51 -14.22 -1.35
C PRO A 4 -3.00 -15.28 -0.34
N PRO A 5 -2.25 -16.39 -0.12
CA PRO A 5 -2.62 -17.41 0.84
C PRO A 5 -2.57 -16.89 2.28
N LEU A 6 -3.50 -17.35 3.13
CA LEU A 6 -3.62 -16.88 4.51
C LEU A 6 -2.36 -17.13 5.33
N ASP A 7 -1.72 -18.29 5.18
CA ASP A 7 -0.53 -18.65 5.95
C ASP A 7 0.62 -17.67 5.70
N LEU A 8 0.78 -17.18 4.46
CA LEU A 8 1.76 -16.16 4.11
C LEU A 8 1.47 -14.85 4.84
N LEU A 9 0.20 -14.44 4.89
CA LEU A 9 -0.20 -13.20 5.57
C LEU A 9 0.03 -13.29 7.09
N LEU A 10 -0.21 -14.46 7.69
CA LEU A 10 0.00 -14.69 9.11
C LEU A 10 1.48 -14.68 9.50
N GLN A 11 2.40 -14.93 8.58
CA GLN A 11 3.84 -14.74 8.82
C GLN A 11 4.26 -13.26 8.86
N LYS A 12 3.42 -12.34 8.39
CA LYS A 12 3.72 -10.89 8.30
C LYS A 12 3.11 -10.07 9.44
N VAL A 13 2.32 -10.69 10.32
CA VAL A 13 1.55 -10.02 11.38
C VAL A 13 1.53 -10.88 12.64
N ASP A 14 1.28 -10.24 13.78
CA ASP A 14 1.38 -10.91 15.08
C ASP A 14 0.28 -11.96 15.30
N ASN A 15 -0.93 -11.68 14.78
CA ASN A 15 -2.09 -12.56 14.92
C ASN A 15 -3.19 -12.25 13.88
N LYS A 16 -4.21 -13.11 13.82
CA LYS A 16 -5.35 -13.01 12.89
C LYS A 16 -6.15 -11.71 13.05
N TYR A 17 -6.28 -11.17 14.26
CA TYR A 17 -7.01 -9.92 14.48
C TYR A 17 -6.22 -8.72 13.95
N SER A 18 -4.91 -8.70 14.21
CA SER A 18 -3.99 -7.70 13.65
C SER A 18 -4.02 -7.71 12.12
N LEU A 19 -4.11 -8.88 11.48
CA LEU A 19 -4.30 -9.01 10.03
C LEU A 19 -5.54 -8.24 9.54
N VAL A 20 -6.70 -8.52 10.15
CA VAL A 20 -7.97 -7.90 9.76
C VAL A 20 -7.93 -6.39 9.94
N VAL A 21 -7.41 -5.92 11.07
CA VAL A 21 -7.33 -4.48 11.36
C VAL A 21 -6.37 -3.77 10.42
N LYS A 22 -5.17 -4.32 10.18
CA LYS A 22 -4.18 -3.73 9.26
C LYS A 22 -4.71 -3.68 7.83
N ALA A 23 -5.26 -4.78 7.33
CA ALA A 23 -5.84 -4.84 5.98
C ALA A 23 -7.02 -3.87 5.82
N SER A 24 -7.90 -3.78 6.83
CA SER A 24 -9.06 -2.87 6.80
C SER A 24 -8.65 -1.40 6.81
N LYS A 25 -7.69 -1.02 7.67
CA LYS A 25 -7.15 0.33 7.71
C LYS A 25 -6.51 0.71 6.37
N ARG A 26 -5.70 -0.18 5.79
CA ARG A 26 -5.06 0.08 4.49
C ARG A 26 -6.08 0.19 3.36
N ALA A 27 -7.07 -0.71 3.31
CA ALA A 27 -8.14 -0.66 2.34
C ALA A 27 -8.93 0.66 2.39
N ARG A 28 -9.21 1.20 3.59
CA ARG A 28 -9.86 2.52 3.74
C ARG A 28 -9.04 3.64 3.10
N ARG A 29 -7.72 3.66 3.28
CA ARG A 29 -6.84 4.65 2.65
C ARG A 29 -6.85 4.54 1.12
N ILE A 30 -6.84 3.31 0.60
CA ILE A 30 -6.98 3.07 -0.85
C ILE A 30 -8.34 3.60 -1.35
N THR A 31 -9.44 3.34 -0.63
CA THR A 31 -10.77 3.86 -0.97
C THR A 31 -10.84 5.39 -0.91
N ALA A 32 -10.11 6.02 0.01
CA ALA A 32 -10.02 7.47 0.13
C ALA A 32 -9.15 8.13 -0.95
N GLY A 33 -8.43 7.35 -1.77
CA GLY A 33 -7.52 7.87 -2.79
C GLY A 33 -6.18 8.37 -2.25
N GLU A 34 -5.83 8.01 -1.01
CA GLU A 34 -4.57 8.42 -0.36
C GLU A 34 -3.36 7.56 -0.77
N ILE A 35 -3.60 6.48 -1.50
CA ILE A 35 -2.58 5.52 -1.91
C ILE A 35 -2.52 5.50 -3.44
N MET A 36 -1.30 5.53 -3.97
CA MET A 36 -0.99 5.52 -5.39
C MET A 36 -0.02 4.38 -5.71
N ASP A 37 0.06 4.05 -6.99
CA ASP A 37 1.15 3.18 -7.46
C ASP A 37 2.49 3.92 -7.41
N LEU A 38 3.57 3.19 -7.73
CA LEU A 38 4.93 3.73 -7.73
C LEU A 38 5.15 4.88 -8.75
N ASN A 39 4.22 5.05 -9.70
CA ASN A 39 4.26 6.10 -10.71
C ASN A 39 3.34 7.28 -10.38
N GLY A 40 2.69 7.28 -9.21
CA GLY A 40 1.75 8.34 -8.81
C GLY A 40 0.37 8.23 -9.45
N LEU A 41 -0.01 7.07 -9.97
CA LEU A 41 -1.34 6.84 -10.53
C LEU A 41 -2.28 6.22 -9.49
N ALA A 42 -3.58 6.54 -9.61
CA ALA A 42 -4.61 5.93 -8.79
C ALA A 42 -4.67 4.41 -9.01
N ILE A 43 -4.59 3.66 -7.91
CA ILE A 43 -4.63 2.20 -7.94
C ILE A 43 -6.03 1.71 -8.33
N LYS A 44 -6.09 0.69 -9.19
CA LYS A 44 -7.34 0.06 -9.63
C LYS A 44 -7.47 -1.33 -9.01
N GLY A 45 -8.63 -1.61 -8.42
CA GLY A 45 -8.95 -2.94 -7.89
C GLY A 45 -9.81 -2.90 -6.63
N LYS A 46 -10.14 -4.08 -6.11
CA LYS A 46 -10.87 -4.20 -4.83
C LYS A 46 -9.94 -3.80 -3.68
N PRO A 47 -10.26 -2.77 -2.87
CA PRO A 47 -9.35 -2.21 -1.87
C PRO A 47 -8.78 -3.23 -0.87
N VAL A 48 -9.62 -4.14 -0.38
CA VAL A 48 -9.20 -5.19 0.56
C VAL A 48 -8.25 -6.18 -0.10
N THR A 49 -8.53 -6.56 -1.36
CA THR A 49 -7.63 -7.44 -2.11
C THR A 49 -6.26 -6.80 -2.28
N LEU A 50 -6.21 -5.53 -2.71
CA LEU A 50 -4.97 -4.77 -2.87
C LEU A 50 -4.19 -4.68 -1.56
N ALA A 51 -4.87 -4.38 -0.45
CA ALA A 51 -4.24 -4.32 0.88
C ALA A 51 -3.65 -5.66 1.34
N LEU A 52 -4.30 -6.79 1.02
CA LEU A 52 -3.77 -8.11 1.33
C LEU A 52 -2.55 -8.45 0.47
N PHE A 53 -2.59 -8.16 -0.83
CA PHE A 53 -1.44 -8.35 -1.71
C PHE A 53 -0.23 -7.50 -1.28
N GLU A 54 -0.48 -6.26 -0.87
CA GLU A 54 0.55 -5.38 -0.33
C GLU A 54 1.12 -5.90 1.00
N LEU A 55 0.29 -6.46 1.86
CA LEU A 55 0.78 -7.05 3.12
C LEU A 55 1.66 -8.28 2.86
N ALA A 56 1.36 -9.05 1.82
CA ALA A 56 2.17 -10.19 1.40
C ALA A 56 3.50 -9.75 0.76
N ASN A 57 3.46 -8.72 -0.10
CA ASN A 57 4.60 -8.18 -0.84
C ASN A 57 4.89 -6.74 -0.41
N LYS A 58 5.94 -6.55 0.39
CA LYS A 58 6.42 -5.20 0.77
C LYS A 58 6.70 -4.37 -0.50
N ASP A 59 6.49 -3.06 -0.39
CA ASP A 59 6.86 -2.04 -1.39
C ASP A 59 6.03 -1.98 -2.68
N THR A 60 4.76 -2.40 -2.64
CA THR A 60 3.91 -2.37 -3.85
C THR A 60 3.27 -1.00 -4.13
N TYR A 61 2.99 -0.19 -3.09
CA TYR A 61 2.26 1.08 -3.22
C TYR A 61 2.81 2.15 -2.29
N LYS A 62 2.75 3.42 -2.72
CA LYS A 62 3.18 4.58 -1.93
C LYS A 62 1.99 5.44 -1.53
N THR A 63 2.14 6.15 -0.43
CA THR A 63 1.22 7.21 -0.04
C THR A 63 1.45 8.45 -0.90
N VAL A 64 0.40 9.26 -1.06
CA VAL A 64 0.53 10.54 -1.79
C VAL A 64 1.61 11.43 -1.16
N GLU A 65 1.71 11.43 0.16
CA GLU A 65 2.72 12.19 0.91
C GLU A 65 4.15 11.77 0.53
N GLU A 66 4.45 10.47 0.49
CA GLU A 66 5.76 9.94 0.08
C GLU A 66 6.13 10.36 -1.36
N ILE A 67 5.16 10.34 -2.28
CA ILE A 67 5.38 10.75 -3.68
C ILE A 67 5.61 12.26 -3.78
N LEU A 68 4.90 13.06 -3.00
CA LEU A 68 5.08 14.51 -2.97
C LEU A 68 6.46 14.89 -2.41
N ILE A 69 6.93 14.19 -1.37
CA ILE A 69 8.27 14.37 -0.81
C ILE A 69 9.33 13.99 -1.86
N GLU A 70 9.24 12.81 -2.47
CA GLU A 70 10.22 12.37 -3.50
C GLU A 70 10.27 13.31 -4.70
N ASN A 71 9.12 13.81 -5.16
CA ASN A 71 9.09 14.78 -6.25
C ASN A 71 9.62 16.14 -5.81
N GLY A 72 9.33 16.57 -4.59
CA GLY A 72 9.87 17.80 -4.00
C GLY A 72 11.40 17.78 -3.93
N ASP A 73 11.99 16.66 -3.53
CA ASP A 73 13.45 16.46 -3.54
C ASP A 73 14.02 16.53 -4.96
N LYS A 74 13.36 15.91 -5.95
CA LYS A 74 13.75 16.02 -7.35
C LYS A 74 13.71 17.44 -7.89
N TRP A 75 12.76 18.28 -7.48
CA TRP A 75 12.72 19.70 -7.88
C TRP A 75 13.87 20.52 -7.29
N ASN A 76 14.43 20.10 -6.16
CA ASN A 76 15.56 20.77 -5.52
C ASN A 76 16.91 20.32 -6.12
N GLU A 77 17.05 19.06 -6.54
CA GLU A 77 18.25 18.54 -7.21
C GLU A 77 18.52 19.18 -8.59
N VAL A 78 17.50 19.63 -9.31
CA VAL A 78 17.69 20.30 -10.63
C VAL A 78 18.13 21.77 -10.52
N LYS A 79 18.21 22.31 -9.29
CA LYS A 79 18.58 23.71 -9.02
C LYS A 79 20.03 23.92 -8.57
N GLU A 80 20.80 22.86 -8.42
CA GLU A 80 22.27 22.89 -8.26
C GLU A 80 22.98 22.62 -9.59
#